data_AF-A0A925Y6U5-F1
#
_entry.id   AF-A0A925Y6U5-F1
#
_cell.length_a   1.000
_cell.length_b   1.000
_cell.length_c   1.000
_cell.angle_alpha   90.00
_cell.angle_beta   90.00
_cell.angle_gamma   90.00
#
_symmetry.space_group_name_H-M   'P 1'
#
loop_
_entity.id
_entity.type
_entity.pdbx_description
1 polymer ?
#
loop_
_entity_poly.entity_id
_entity_poly.type
_entity_poly.pdbx_seq_one_letter_code
_entity_poly.pdbx_strand_id
1 'polypeptide(L)'
;LGTSATMIAMMMRGRFPLVPNVAFAAVDVRDVAAAHVAALGASQAVGRRFVLSGGTRSLREIGAILAASHPAYAGRMPRGTIPDGLVRALATVCPPLRQILPELGARKSFDCRPAEDILGIPLRSPEKAVVALADSLVALGCV
;
A
#
# COMPACT_ATOMS: atom_id res chain seq x y z
N LEU A 1 15.08 -1.92 4.02
CA LEU A 1 13.60 -1.82 3.97
C LEU A 1 13.16 -1.98 2.52
N GLY A 2 12.12 -2.77 2.24
CA GLY A 2 11.52 -2.84 0.89
C GLY A 2 10.81 -1.53 0.51
N THR A 3 10.47 -1.33 -0.76
CA THR A 3 9.93 -0.05 -1.28
C THR A 3 8.69 0.43 -0.51
N SER A 4 7.70 -0.45 -0.28
CA SER A 4 6.48 -0.11 0.45
C SER A 4 6.74 0.20 1.93
N ALA A 5 7.62 -0.57 2.58
CA ALA A 5 8.02 -0.31 3.96
C ALA A 5 8.75 1.03 4.09
N THR A 6 9.63 1.36 3.13
CA THR A 6 10.31 2.64 3.06
C THR A 6 9.33 3.80 2.87
N MET A 7 8.27 3.63 2.06
CA MET A 7 7.22 4.63 1.90
C MET A 7 6.50 4.92 3.23
N ILE A 8 6.04 3.90 3.94
CA ILE A 8 5.39 4.05 5.26
C ILE A 8 6.35 4.67 6.28
N ALA A 9 7.60 4.22 6.32
CA ALA A 9 8.62 4.77 7.21
C ALA A 9 8.88 6.26 6.92
N MET A 10 8.94 6.66 5.65
CA MET A 10 9.09 8.07 5.25
C MET A 10 7.88 8.92 5.67
N MET A 11 6.65 8.39 5.56
CA MET A 11 5.45 9.05 6.08
C MET A 11 5.54 9.25 7.60
N MET A 12 5.87 8.20 8.35
CA MET A 12 6.00 8.24 9.82
C MET A 12 7.17 9.11 10.30
N ARG A 13 8.19 9.30 9.47
CA ARG A 13 9.29 10.27 9.71
C ARG A 13 8.97 11.69 9.26
N GLY A 14 7.77 11.95 8.73
CA GLY A 14 7.33 13.29 8.32
C GLY A 14 7.98 13.80 7.03
N ARG A 15 8.49 12.91 6.17
CA ARG A 15 9.17 13.30 4.92
C ARG A 15 8.20 13.68 3.80
N PHE A 16 6.90 13.46 3.98
CA PHE A 16 5.85 13.78 3.01
C PHE A 16 4.78 14.71 3.61
N PRO A 17 5.03 16.02 3.70
CA PRO A 17 4.01 16.97 4.17
C PRO A 17 2.79 17.02 3.24
N LEU A 18 3.01 16.81 1.93
CA LEU A 18 2.01 16.65 0.89
C LEU A 18 2.32 15.38 0.10
N VAL A 19 1.27 14.74 -0.44
CA VAL A 19 1.40 13.54 -1.28
C VAL A 19 0.73 13.74 -2.63
N PRO A 20 1.22 13.12 -3.71
CA PRO A 20 0.50 13.10 -4.98
C PRO A 20 -0.81 12.30 -4.83
N ASN A 21 -1.79 12.59 -5.70
CA ASN A 21 -3.04 11.84 -5.76
C ASN A 21 -2.83 10.48 -6.42
N VAL A 22 -2.25 9.53 -5.68
CA VAL A 22 -2.02 8.15 -6.12
C VAL A 22 -2.58 7.17 -5.11
N ALA A 23 -3.06 6.03 -5.61
CA ALA A 23 -3.63 4.97 -4.80
C ALA A 23 -3.06 3.61 -5.13
N PHE A 24 -2.84 2.80 -4.09
CA PHE A 24 -2.26 1.47 -4.19
C PHE A 24 -3.23 0.41 -3.68
N ALA A 25 -3.35 -0.67 -4.44
CA ALA A 25 -3.91 -1.91 -3.93
C ALA A 25 -2.94 -2.50 -2.91
N ALA A 26 -3.41 -2.69 -1.68
CA ALA A 26 -2.59 -3.20 -0.60
C ALA A 26 -3.02 -4.63 -0.25
N VAL A 27 -2.04 -5.44 0.13
CA VAL A 27 -2.23 -6.80 0.61
C VAL A 27 -1.35 -7.02 1.82
N ASP A 28 -1.83 -7.77 2.81
CA ASP A 28 -1.03 -8.18 3.95
C ASP A 28 -0.03 -9.26 3.53
N VAL A 29 1.25 -9.11 3.88
CA VAL A 29 2.29 -10.08 3.49
C VAL A 29 2.02 -11.49 4.03
N ARG A 30 1.28 -11.60 5.14
CA ARG A 30 0.87 -12.89 5.70
C ARG A 30 -0.14 -13.60 4.79
N ASP A 31 -1.02 -12.85 4.14
CA ASP A 31 -1.98 -13.41 3.17
C ASP A 31 -1.26 -13.87 1.91
N VAL A 32 -0.25 -13.11 1.46
CA VAL A 32 0.60 -13.49 0.33
C VAL A 32 1.34 -14.80 0.62
N ALA A 33 1.96 -14.92 1.80
CA ALA A 33 2.64 -16.13 2.21
C ALA A 33 1.68 -17.33 2.30
N ALA A 34 0.50 -17.14 2.91
CA ALA A 34 -0.53 -18.19 3.00
C ALA A 34 -1.02 -18.62 1.62
N ALA A 35 -1.26 -17.68 0.70
CA ALA A 35 -1.67 -17.97 -0.67
C ALA A 35 -0.61 -18.75 -1.45
N HIS A 36 0.68 -18.41 -1.28
CA HIS A 36 1.76 -19.19 -1.89
C HIS A 36 1.78 -20.63 -1.39
N VAL A 37 1.63 -20.85 -0.07
CA VAL A 37 1.58 -22.20 0.50
C VAL A 37 0.33 -22.97 0.03
N ALA A 38 -0.84 -22.34 0.03
CA ALA A 38 -2.09 -22.96 -0.41
C ALA A 38 -2.03 -23.36 -1.89
N ALA A 39 -1.42 -22.54 -2.74
CA ALA A 39 -1.29 -22.82 -4.16
C ALA A 39 -0.46 -24.09 -4.48
N LEU A 40 0.46 -24.49 -3.59
CA LEU A 40 1.25 -25.71 -3.78
C LEU A 40 0.40 -26.99 -3.69
N GLY A 41 -0.65 -26.98 -2.86
CA GLY A 41 -1.54 -28.12 -2.65
C GLY A 41 -2.79 -28.12 -3.53
N ALA A 42 -3.13 -26.97 -4.12
CA ALA A 42 -4.35 -26.82 -4.91
C ALA A 42 -4.13 -27.21 -6.38
N SER A 43 -4.56 -28.41 -6.79
CA SER A 43 -4.51 -28.83 -8.20
C SER A 43 -5.25 -27.86 -9.14
N GLN A 44 -6.31 -27.23 -8.65
CA GLN A 44 -7.07 -26.19 -9.35
C GLN A 44 -6.29 -24.89 -9.56
N ALA A 45 -5.14 -24.70 -8.90
CA ALA A 45 -4.28 -23.53 -9.08
C ALA A 45 -3.33 -23.64 -10.28
N VAL A 46 -3.11 -24.84 -10.81
CA VAL A 46 -2.18 -25.08 -11.94
C VAL A 46 -2.60 -24.26 -13.16
N GLY A 47 -1.65 -23.51 -13.72
CA GLY A 47 -1.87 -22.68 -14.91
C GLY A 47 -2.66 -21.39 -14.66
N ARG A 48 -2.99 -21.06 -13.41
CA ARG A 48 -3.78 -19.86 -13.06
C ARG A 48 -2.92 -18.77 -12.43
N ARG A 49 -3.38 -17.52 -12.57
CA ARG A 49 -2.80 -16.35 -11.91
C ARG A 49 -3.81 -15.81 -10.91
N PHE A 50 -3.34 -15.50 -9.72
CA PHE A 50 -4.17 -14.99 -8.62
C PHE A 50 -3.71 -13.59 -8.27
N VAL A 51 -4.64 -12.64 -8.27
CA VAL A 51 -4.40 -11.30 -7.73
C VAL A 51 -4.79 -11.30 -6.27
N LEU A 52 -3.92 -10.78 -5.42
CA LEU A 52 -4.17 -10.65 -3.99
C LEU A 52 -4.19 -9.16 -3.64
N SER A 53 -5.33 -8.69 -3.14
CA SER A 53 -5.53 -7.31 -2.68
C SER A 53 -6.66 -7.28 -1.67
N GLY A 54 -6.40 -6.72 -0.48
CA GLY A 54 -7.44 -6.38 0.49
C GLY A 54 -8.27 -5.16 0.07
N GLY A 55 -7.82 -4.44 -0.95
CA GLY A 55 -8.44 -3.23 -1.46
C GLY A 55 -7.45 -2.10 -1.69
N THR A 56 -7.95 -0.99 -2.23
CA THR A 56 -7.12 0.13 -2.67
C THR A 56 -7.24 1.32 -1.75
N ARG A 57 -6.11 1.94 -1.39
CA ARG A 57 -6.06 3.17 -0.60
C ARG A 57 -5.14 4.19 -1.24
N SER A 58 -5.57 5.45 -1.24
CA SER A 58 -4.72 6.58 -1.58
C SER A 58 -3.64 6.79 -0.54
N LEU A 59 -2.54 7.45 -0.92
CA LEU A 59 -1.52 7.86 0.07
C LEU A 59 -2.10 8.72 1.19
N ARG A 60 -3.16 9.50 0.90
CA ARG A 60 -3.83 10.31 1.91
C ARG A 60 -4.63 9.46 2.89
N GLU A 61 -5.36 8.45 2.39
CA GLU A 61 -6.08 7.48 3.21
C GLU A 61 -5.11 6.67 4.07
N ILE A 62 -3.97 6.22 3.52
CA ILE A 62 -2.92 5.54 4.26
C ILE A 62 -2.39 6.43 5.39
N GLY A 63 -2.14 7.71 5.11
CA GLY A 63 -1.72 8.67 6.14
C GLY A 63 -2.76 8.85 7.25
N ALA A 64 -4.05 8.84 6.91
CA ALA A 64 -5.13 8.91 7.89
C ALA A 64 -5.20 7.63 8.77
N ILE A 65 -5.03 6.45 8.17
CA ILE A 65 -4.97 5.17 8.90
C ILE A 65 -3.80 5.16 9.89
N LEU A 66 -2.62 5.62 9.45
CA LEU A 66 -1.44 5.74 10.31
C LEU A 66 -1.65 6.76 11.43
N ALA A 67 -2.24 7.93 11.14
CA ALA A 67 -2.54 8.93 12.17
C ALA A 67 -3.50 8.39 13.24
N ALA A 68 -4.53 7.63 12.84
CA ALA A 68 -5.52 7.06 13.75
C ALA A 68 -4.94 5.93 14.62
N SER A 69 -4.12 5.05 14.02
CA SER A 69 -3.52 3.91 14.73
C SER A 69 -2.30 4.28 15.57
N HIS A 70 -1.55 5.31 15.16
CA HIS A 70 -0.31 5.73 15.79
C HIS A 70 -0.33 7.24 16.11
N PRO A 71 -1.10 7.69 17.14
CA PRO A 71 -1.29 9.11 17.43
C PRO A 71 0.00 9.90 17.66
N ALA A 72 1.04 9.27 18.20
CA ALA A 72 2.37 9.88 18.39
C ALA A 72 3.02 10.37 17.09
N TYR A 73 2.61 9.81 15.94
CA TYR A 73 3.12 10.17 14.61
C TYR A 73 2.12 11.00 13.80
N ALA A 74 0.91 11.24 14.31
CA ALA A 74 -0.17 11.89 13.56
C ALA A 74 0.22 13.26 13.00
N GLY A 75 0.98 14.08 13.76
CA GLY A 75 1.46 15.39 13.32
C GLY A 75 2.45 15.36 12.14
N ARG A 76 3.00 14.18 11.82
CA ARG A 76 3.95 13.92 10.73
C ARG A 76 3.28 13.41 9.46
N MET A 77 2.02 13.01 9.52
CA MET A 77 1.29 12.48 8.36
C MET A 77 1.01 13.56 7.30
N PRO A 78 0.85 13.19 6.02
CA PRO A 78 0.53 14.13 4.97
C PRO A 78 -0.75 14.92 5.27
N ARG A 79 -0.67 16.25 5.12
CA ARG A 79 -1.76 17.19 5.44
C ARG A 79 -2.64 17.51 4.23
N GLY A 80 -2.21 17.16 3.03
CA GLY A 80 -2.92 17.45 1.80
C GLY A 80 -2.37 16.68 0.60
N THR A 81 -3.04 16.88 -0.53
CA THR A 81 -2.65 16.33 -1.82
C THR A 81 -2.07 17.41 -2.72
N ILE A 82 -1.03 17.09 -3.47
CA ILE A 82 -0.47 17.98 -4.49
C ILE A 82 -1.42 17.96 -5.71
N PRO A 83 -1.79 19.12 -6.28
CA PRO A 83 -2.59 19.15 -7.51
C PRO A 83 -1.92 18.42 -8.67
N ASP A 84 -2.69 17.63 -9.42
CA ASP A 84 -2.16 16.74 -10.47
C ASP A 84 -1.40 17.49 -11.57
N GLY A 85 -1.85 18.68 -11.95
CA GLY A 85 -1.16 19.53 -12.93
C GLY A 85 0.26 19.92 -12.47
N LEU A 86 0.42 20.22 -11.17
CA LEU A 86 1.73 20.52 -10.58
C LEU A 86 2.62 19.28 -10.53
N VAL A 87 2.06 18.11 -10.20
CA VAL A 87 2.81 16.84 -10.26
C VAL A 87 3.32 16.56 -11.67
N ARG A 88 2.48 16.77 -12.70
CA ARG A 88 2.87 16.60 -14.11
C ARG A 88 3.98 17.56 -14.53
N ALA A 89 3.93 18.82 -14.11
CA ALA A 89 4.99 19.79 -14.37
C ALA A 89 6.32 19.37 -13.71
N LEU A 90 6.29 19.03 -12.41
CA LEU A 90 7.48 18.66 -11.64
C LEU A 90 8.09 17.32 -12.10
N ALA A 91 7.32 16.42 -12.70
CA ALA A 91 7.82 15.16 -13.22
C ALA A 91 8.84 15.30 -14.36
N THR A 92 8.93 16.47 -15.00
CA THR A 92 9.96 16.76 -16.02
C THR A 92 11.37 16.89 -15.44
N VAL A 93 11.47 17.36 -14.19
CA VAL A 93 12.74 17.64 -13.49
C VAL A 93 12.98 16.73 -12.28
N CYS A 94 11.95 16.01 -11.82
CA CYS A 94 11.99 15.12 -10.66
C CYS A 94 11.72 13.67 -11.08
N PRO A 95 12.77 12.83 -11.26
CA PRO A 95 12.63 11.46 -11.74
C PRO A 95 11.67 10.57 -10.92
N PRO A 96 11.62 10.64 -9.57
CA PRO A 96 10.65 9.87 -8.79
C PRO A 96 9.20 10.21 -9.12
N LEU A 97 8.89 11.49 -9.42
CA LEU A 97 7.54 11.89 -9.81
C LEU A 97 7.16 11.36 -11.20
N ARG A 98 8.14 11.20 -12.09
CA ARG A 98 7.91 10.61 -13.42
C ARG A 98 7.44 9.16 -13.34
N GLN A 99 7.94 8.39 -12.36
CA GLN A 99 7.57 6.99 -12.18
C GLN A 99 6.11 6.81 -11.73
N ILE A 100 5.55 7.77 -11.00
CA ILE A 100 4.18 7.69 -10.48
C ILE A 100 3.13 8.32 -11.42
N LEU A 101 3.55 8.96 -12.52
CA LEU A 101 2.63 9.59 -13.47
C LEU A 101 1.53 8.66 -14.00
N PRO A 102 1.79 7.37 -14.31
CA PRO A 102 0.75 6.45 -14.76
C PRO A 102 -0.31 6.14 -13.69
N GLU A 103 0.03 6.34 -12.41
CA GLU A 103 -0.85 6.09 -11.27
C GLU A 103 -1.63 7.34 -10.84
N LEU A 104 -1.28 8.52 -11.39
CA LEU A 104 -1.83 9.81 -10.96
C LEU A 104 -3.32 9.91 -11.29
N GLY A 105 -4.14 10.10 -10.26
CA GLY A 105 -5.60 10.16 -10.35
C GLY A 105 -6.27 8.79 -10.56
N ALA A 106 -5.52 7.71 -10.69
CA ALA A 106 -6.05 6.37 -10.91
C ALA A 106 -6.34 5.66 -9.59
N ARG A 107 -7.46 4.94 -9.53
CA ARG A 107 -7.79 4.02 -8.44
C ARG A 107 -8.08 2.65 -8.99
N LYS A 108 -7.05 1.80 -8.99
CA LYS A 108 -7.17 0.42 -9.50
C LYS A 108 -8.02 -0.40 -8.55
N SER A 109 -8.89 -1.24 -9.11
CA SER A 109 -9.64 -2.27 -8.39
C SER A 109 -9.35 -3.61 -9.04
N PHE A 110 -9.30 -4.67 -8.24
CA PHE A 110 -8.91 -6.00 -8.70
C PHE A 110 -9.94 -7.03 -8.23
N ASP A 111 -10.29 -7.95 -9.14
CA ASP A 111 -11.08 -9.11 -8.77
C ASP A 111 -10.19 -10.15 -8.10
N CYS A 112 -10.35 -10.30 -6.80
CA CYS A 112 -9.58 -11.25 -5.97
C CYS A 112 -10.38 -12.51 -5.63
N ARG A 113 -11.63 -12.64 -6.11
CA ARG A 113 -12.48 -13.81 -5.83
C ARG A 113 -11.82 -15.14 -6.17
N PRO A 114 -11.07 -15.29 -7.28
CA PRO A 114 -10.39 -16.55 -7.57
C PRO A 114 -9.41 -16.99 -6.48
N ALA A 115 -8.77 -16.06 -5.75
CA ALA A 115 -7.86 -16.40 -4.68
C ALA A 115 -8.61 -16.88 -3.43
N GLU A 116 -9.73 -16.24 -3.11
CA GLU A 116 -10.60 -16.64 -1.99
C GLU A 116 -11.25 -18.00 -2.27
N ASP A 117 -11.85 -18.16 -3.45
CA ASP A 117 -12.63 -19.34 -3.82
C ASP A 117 -11.77 -20.61 -3.96
N ILE A 118 -10.54 -20.48 -4.50
CA ILE A 118 -9.73 -21.64 -4.90
C ILE A 118 -8.54 -21.85 -3.97
N LEU A 119 -7.98 -20.80 -3.39
CA LEU A 119 -6.90 -20.92 -2.41
C LEU A 119 -7.43 -20.87 -0.96
N GLY A 120 -8.69 -20.49 -0.74
CA GLY A 120 -9.28 -20.42 0.60
C GLY A 120 -8.66 -19.32 1.47
N ILE A 121 -8.12 -18.26 0.87
CA ILE A 121 -7.38 -17.21 1.59
C ILE A 121 -8.29 -16.00 1.82
N PRO A 122 -8.82 -15.78 3.03
CA PRO A 122 -9.54 -14.56 3.34
C PRO A 122 -8.55 -13.39 3.42
N LEU A 123 -8.67 -12.43 2.50
CA LEU A 123 -7.76 -11.29 2.42
C LEU A 123 -8.07 -10.27 3.53
N ARG A 124 -7.05 -9.89 4.30
CA ARG A 124 -7.15 -8.85 5.33
C ARG A 124 -7.33 -7.49 4.68
N SER A 125 -7.99 -6.59 5.40
CA SER A 125 -8.19 -5.24 4.91
C SER A 125 -6.87 -4.46 4.81
N PRO A 126 -6.78 -3.45 3.92
CA PRO A 126 -5.61 -2.59 3.78
C PRO A 126 -5.20 -1.91 5.08
N GLU A 127 -6.17 -1.56 5.92
CA GLU A 127 -5.94 -0.95 7.23
C GLU A 127 -5.13 -1.88 8.14
N LYS A 128 -5.52 -3.17 8.22
CA LYS A 128 -4.80 -4.16 9.03
C LYS A 128 -3.37 -4.36 8.52
N ALA A 129 -3.18 -4.40 7.20
CA ALA A 129 -1.86 -4.56 6.59
C ALA A 129 -0.96 -3.35 6.87
N VAL A 130 -1.49 -2.13 6.72
CA VAL A 130 -0.76 -0.87 6.97
C VAL A 130 -0.39 -0.75 8.45
N VAL A 131 -1.31 -1.04 9.37
CA VAL A 131 -1.05 -0.99 10.82
C VAL A 131 0.01 -2.01 11.21
N ALA A 132 -0.10 -3.27 10.76
CA ALA A 132 0.89 -4.29 11.08
C ALA A 132 2.32 -3.95 10.60
N LEU A 133 2.43 -3.32 9.42
CA LEU A 133 3.71 -2.82 8.93
C LEU A 133 4.23 -1.65 9.78
N ALA A 134 3.37 -0.71 10.17
CA ALA A 134 3.74 0.39 11.05
C ALA A 134 4.22 -0.11 12.43
N ASP A 135 3.50 -1.06 13.04
CA ASP A 135 3.90 -1.71 14.30
C ASP A 135 5.30 -2.31 14.19
N SER A 136 5.56 -3.02 13.08
CA SER A 136 6.87 -3.63 12.81
C SER A 136 7.98 -2.58 12.67
N LEU A 137 7.71 -1.46 12.00
CA LEU A 137 8.66 -0.37 11.84
C LEU A 137 8.98 0.31 13.18
N VAL A 138 7.99 0.52 14.04
CA VAL A 138 8.18 1.07 15.39
C VAL A 138 9.01 0.12 16.25
N ALA A 139 8.64 -1.15 16.29
CA ALA A 139 9.33 -2.17 17.07
C ALA A 139 10.81 -2.33 16.68
N LEU A 140 11.13 -2.14 15.39
CA LEU A 140 12.49 -2.23 14.85
C LEU A 140 13.26 -0.90 14.87
N GLY A 141 12.72 0.17 15.48
CA GLY A 141 13.39 1.48 15.54
C GLY A 141 13.58 2.14 14.17
N CYS A 142 12.73 1.81 13.20
CA CYS A 142 12.83 2.28 11.82
C CYS A 142 12.05 3.57 11.55
N VAL A 143 11.44 4.22 12.56
CA VAL A 143 10.60 5.43 12.43
C VAL A 143 10.71 6.37 13.61
#